data_AF-A0A0A2GXF9-F1
#
_entry.id   AF-A0A0A2GXF9-F1
#
_cell.length_a   1.000
_cell.length_b   1.000
_cell.length_c   1.000
_cell.angle_alpha   90.00
_cell.angle_beta   90.00
_cell.angle_gamma   90.00
#
_symmetry.space_group_name_H-M   'P 1'
#
loop_
_entity.id
_entity.type
_entity.pdbx_description
1 polymer ?
#
loop_
_entity_poly.entity_id
_entity_poly.type
_entity_poly.pdbx_seq_one_letter_code
_entity_poly.pdbx_strand_id
1 'polypeptide(L)' 'MRTYGAIAYGSNYGKLLESPSGLFAIYPTDMNFHKYIDYEYVGILPDIVLDYNEDWIKQTLDYIKKQDAEY' A
#
# COMPACT_ATOMS: atom_id res chain seq x y z
N MET A 1 -0.19 15.12 5.42
CA MET A 1 -0.61 13.79 5.91
C MET A 1 0.14 12.75 5.10
N ARG A 2 0.79 11.75 5.71
CA ARG A 2 1.44 10.65 4.97
C ARG A 2 0.48 9.48 4.82
N THR A 3 0.64 8.68 3.78
CA THR A 3 -0.09 7.42 3.63
C THR A 3 0.36 6.40 4.69
N TYR A 4 -0.41 5.33 4.86
CA TYR A 4 0.05 4.20 5.68
C TYR A 4 0.98 3.31 4.85
N GLY A 5 2.20 3.08 5.35
CA GLY A 5 3.19 2.26 4.70
C GLY A 5 3.04 0.78 5.06
N ALA A 6 2.44 0.00 4.18
CA ALA A 6 2.36 -1.46 4.29
C ALA A 6 2.64 -2.09 2.93
N ILE A 7 3.88 -1.98 2.48
CA ILE A 7 4.28 -2.34 1.11
C ILE A 7 5.46 -3.32 1.08
N ALA A 8 6.18 -3.48 2.18
CA ALA A 8 7.28 -4.43 2.31
C ALA A 8 6.86 -5.74 3.00
N TYR A 9 5.65 -5.81 3.58
CA TYR A 9 5.04 -7.06 4.06
C TYR A 9 4.72 -7.97 2.87
N GLY A 10 5.71 -8.76 2.43
CA GLY A 10 5.52 -9.78 1.42
C GLY A 10 4.42 -10.76 1.85
N SER A 11 3.26 -10.67 1.21
CA SER A 11 2.10 -11.52 1.48
C SER A 11 1.45 -11.94 0.17
N ASN A 12 1.89 -13.09 -0.36
CA ASN A 12 1.41 -13.63 -1.63
C ASN A 12 0.94 -15.07 -1.59
N TYR A 13 1.51 -15.91 -0.72
CA TYR A 13 1.14 -17.33 -0.69
C TYR A 13 -0.18 -17.59 0.03
N GLY A 14 -0.66 -16.66 0.87
CA GLY A 14 -1.92 -16.82 1.59
C GLY A 14 -1.95 -18.00 2.56
N LYS A 15 -0.79 -18.63 2.84
CA LYS A 15 -0.69 -19.88 3.58
C LYS A 15 0.15 -19.70 4.82
N LEU A 16 -0.49 -19.86 5.98
CA LEU A 16 0.19 -19.99 7.25
C LEU A 16 0.63 -21.45 7.44
N LEU A 17 1.90 -21.66 7.75
CA LEU A 17 2.48 -22.96 8.05
C LEU A 17 2.69 -23.09 9.55
N GLU A 18 1.95 -23.99 10.19
CA GLU A 18 2.14 -24.28 11.61
C GLU A 18 3.26 -25.32 11.80
N SER A 19 4.08 -25.11 12.82
CA SER A 19 5.08 -26.11 13.22
C SER A 19 4.39 -27.37 13.78
N PRO A 20 5.03 -28.55 13.72
CA PRO A 20 4.47 -29.77 14.30
C PRO A 20 4.15 -29.68 15.80
N SER A 21 4.82 -28.78 16.53
CA SER A 21 4.57 -28.51 17.95
C SER A 21 3.32 -27.67 18.22
N GLY A 22 2.77 -27.00 17.20
CA GLY A 22 1.69 -26.01 17.34
C GLY A 22 2.11 -24.68 18.00
N LEU A 23 3.37 -24.51 18.40
CA LEU A 23 3.85 -23.32 19.12
C LEU A 23 4.29 -22.17 18.20
N PHE A 24 4.54 -22.46 16.92
CA PHE A 24 5.03 -21.50 15.95
C PHE A 24 4.20 -21.56 14.68
N ALA A 25 3.99 -20.40 14.07
CA ALA A 25 3.37 -20.24 12.77
C ALA A 25 4.28 -19.39 11.88
N ILE A 26 4.51 -19.83 10.65
CA ILE A 26 5.40 -19.21 9.68
C ILE A 26 4.55 -18.82 8.48
N TYR A 27 4.67 -17.56 8.05
CA TYR A 27 4.01 -17.07 6.85
C TYR A 27 5.08 -16.76 5.79
N PRO A 28 5.42 -17.74 4.92
CA PRO A 28 6.50 -17.58 3.96
C PRO A 28 6.10 -16.65 2.82
N THR A 29 7.09 -15.91 2.31
CA THR A 29 6.98 -15.10 1.09
C THR A 29 8.30 -15.18 0.32
N ASP A 30 8.19 -15.19 -1.00
CA ASP A 30 9.31 -15.05 -1.95
C ASP A 30 9.32 -13.66 -2.60
N MET A 31 8.40 -12.79 -2.17
CA MET A 31 8.36 -11.41 -2.60
C MET A 31 9.61 -10.67 -2.12
N ASN A 32 10.30 -10.01 -3.05
CA ASN A 32 11.48 -9.22 -2.73
C ASN A 32 11.20 -7.71 -2.84
N PHE A 33 10.60 -7.14 -1.80
CA PHE A 33 10.26 -5.71 -1.70
C PHE A 33 11.17 -4.92 -0.77
N HIS A 34 12.38 -5.42 -0.48
CA HIS A 34 13.34 -4.75 0.42
C HIS A 34 13.65 -3.29 0.02
N LYS A 35 13.61 -2.97 -1.29
CA LYS A 35 13.76 -1.60 -1.80
C LYS A 35 12.75 -0.59 -1.24
N TYR A 36 11.68 -1.07 -0.62
CA TYR A 36 10.61 -0.26 -0.06
C TYR A 36 10.58 -0.27 1.47
N ILE A 37 11.57 -0.86 2.13
CA ILE A 37 11.59 -1.01 3.59
C ILE A 37 11.59 0.33 4.32
N ASP A 38 12.17 1.38 3.73
CA ASP A 38 12.20 2.73 4.29
C ASP A 38 10.80 3.38 4.36
N TYR A 39 9.85 2.86 3.59
CA TYR A 39 8.46 3.34 3.58
C TYR A 39 7.56 2.50 4.48
N GLU A 40 8.04 1.40 5.03
CA GLU A 40 7.27 0.54 5.93
C GLU A 40 6.96 1.28 7.23
N TYR A 41 5.71 1.22 7.71
CA TYR A 41 5.19 2.03 8.83
C TYR A 41 5.27 3.56 8.69
N VAL A 42 5.96 4.08 7.68
CA VAL A 42 6.19 5.53 7.46
C VAL A 42 5.30 6.08 6.34
N GLY A 43 5.10 5.29 5.29
CA GLY A 43 4.39 5.66 4.06
C GLY A 43 5.02 6.82 3.28
N ILE A 44 4.29 7.34 2.30
CA ILE A 44 4.74 8.42 1.41
C ILE A 44 3.92 9.69 1.64
N LEU A 45 4.48 10.83 1.25
CA LEU A 45 3.73 12.07 1.14
C LEU A 45 3.12 12.13 -0.27
N PRO A 46 1.79 12.10 -0.42
CA PRO A 46 1.17 12.22 -1.73
C PRO A 46 1.26 13.66 -2.24
N ASP A 47 1.52 13.83 -3.53
CA ASP A 47 1.54 15.14 -4.18
C ASP A 47 0.14 15.76 -4.23
N ILE A 48 -0.89 14.90 -4.38
CA ILE A 48 -2.29 15.28 -4.40
C ILE A 48 -2.98 14.55 -3.26
N VAL A 49 -3.48 15.30 -2.29
CA VAL A 49 -4.27 14.77 -1.18
C VAL A 49 -5.74 14.84 -1.57
N LEU A 50 -6.41 13.69 -1.57
CA LEU A 50 -7.86 13.60 -1.78
C LEU A 50 -8.62 13.72 -0.45
N ASP A 51 -9.86 14.19 -0.49
CA ASP A 51 -10.75 14.20 0.67
C ASP A 51 -11.30 12.79 0.91
N TYR A 52 -11.17 12.31 2.15
CA TYR A 52 -11.69 11.02 2.60
C TYR A 52 -13.21 10.97 2.69
N ASN A 53 -13.88 12.13 2.77
CA ASN A 53 -15.34 12.23 2.85
C ASN A 53 -16.00 12.29 1.47
N GLU A 54 -15.23 12.31 0.40
CA GLU A 54 -15.73 12.37 -0.97
C GLU A 54 -15.30 11.14 -1.78
N ASP A 55 -16.03 10.85 -2.86
CA ASP A 55 -15.68 9.76 -3.79
C ASP A 55 -14.35 10.07 -4.49
N TRP A 56 -13.32 9.28 -4.16
CA TRP A 56 -11.98 9.41 -4.71
C TRP A 56 -11.96 9.22 -6.24
N ILE A 57 -12.87 8.43 -6.82
CA ILE A 57 -12.93 8.21 -8.27
C ILE A 57 -13.33 9.52 -8.94
N LYS A 58 -14.39 10.17 -8.43
CA LYS A 58 -14.84 11.47 -8.94
C LYS A 58 -13.75 12.52 -8.82
N GLN A 59 -13.13 12.65 -7.65
CA GLN A 59 -12.03 13.60 -7.42
C GLN A 59 -10.87 13.38 -8.41
N THR A 60 -10.51 12.11 -8.66
CA THR A 60 -9.45 11.75 -9.61
C THR A 60 -9.82 12.14 -11.04
N LEU A 61 -11.04 11.83 -11.49
CA LEU A 61 -11.51 12.18 -12.84
C LEU A 61 -11.57 13.70 -13.04
N ASP A 62 -12.02 14.44 -12.03
CA ASP A 62 -12.07 15.90 -12.08
C ASP A 62 -10.67 16.51 -12.11
N TYR A 63 -9.70 15.94 -11.39
CA TYR A 63 -8.30 16.36 -11.45
C TYR A 63 -7.70 16.15 -12.85
N ILE A 64 -7.90 14.96 -13.44
CA ILE A 64 -7.39 14.64 -14.78
C ILE A 64 -7.99 15.60 -15.84
N LYS A 65 -9.31 15.83 -15.80
CA LYS A 65 -9.97 16.76 -16.74
C LYS A 65 -9.47 18.19 -16.62
N LYS A 66 -9.14 18.66 -15.41
CA LYS A 66 -8.57 19.99 -15.21
C LYS A 66 -7.18 20.11 -15.83
N GLN A 67 -6.34 19.08 -15.67
CA GLN A 67 -5.01 19.04 -16.29
C GLN A 67 -5.11 19.08 -17.83
N ASP A 68 -6.03 18.32 -18.43
CA ASP A 68 -6.21 18.29 -19.89
C ASP A 68 -6.73 19.62 -20.46
N ALA A 69 -7.45 20.42 -19.67
CA ALA A 69 -8.01 21.70 -20.08
C ALA A 69 -7.05 22.90 -19.90
N GLU A 70 -5.94 22.70 -19.18
CA GLU A 70 -4.89 23.71 -18.95
C GLU A 70 -3.77 23.66 -20.02
N TYR A 71 -3.88 22.76 -20.99
CA TYR A 71 -3.05 22.65 -22.20
C TYR A 71 -3.86 22.98 -23.46
#